data_AF-A0A399JB20-F1
#
_entry.id   AF-A0A399JB20-F1
#
_cell.length_a   1.000
_cell.length_b   1.000
_cell.length_c   1.000
_cell.angle_alpha   90.00
_cell.angle_beta   90.00
_cell.angle_gamma   90.00
#
_symmetry.space_group_name_H-M   'P 1'
#
loop_
_entity.id
_entity.type
_entity.pdbx_description
1 polymer ?
#
loop_
_entity_poly.entity_id
_entity_poly.type
_entity_poly.pdbx_seq_one_letter_code
_entity_poly.pdbx_strand_id
1 'polypeptide(L)'
;MLGLSTMALAAAAAGVPPVGRAPAPGTGWESVGLLEGYDAPEQRWKPGHRGVDLAAPTGTAVVAPAEGTVSFVGTVAGRPTVSIEVGGGWRTTLEPVEAIVAVGDTVRAGQAIGTVAAGGHCSGRCVHWGLRAGHGRDERYRDPRTLVQDRRPSVLWIDANTPPR
;
A
#
# COMPACT_ATOMS: atom_id res chain seq x y z
N MET A 1 -25.80 12.33 24.88
CA MET A 1 -25.11 12.94 23.72
C MET A 1 -24.76 11.82 22.77
N LEU A 2 -25.55 11.62 21.72
CA LEU A 2 -25.29 10.59 20.69
C LEU A 2 -24.44 11.25 19.59
N GLY A 3 -23.18 10.81 19.48
CA GLY A 3 -22.27 11.27 18.43
C GLY A 3 -22.65 10.62 17.10
N LEU A 4 -23.14 11.42 16.16
CA LEU A 4 -23.34 10.99 14.77
C LEU A 4 -21.97 10.84 14.10
N SER A 5 -21.50 9.61 13.91
CA SER A 5 -20.42 9.33 12.96
C SER A 5 -20.96 9.49 11.54
N THR A 6 -20.65 10.61 10.91
CA THR A 6 -20.84 10.80 9.46
C THR A 6 -19.84 9.93 8.71
N MET A 7 -20.31 8.82 8.14
CA MET A 7 -19.60 8.14 7.06
C MET A 7 -19.62 9.05 5.83
N ALA A 8 -18.48 9.66 5.51
CA ALA A 8 -18.31 10.35 4.24
C ALA A 8 -18.20 9.28 3.12
N LEU A 9 -19.22 9.20 2.27
CA LEU A 9 -19.18 8.40 1.06
C LEU A 9 -18.42 9.19 -0.01
N ALA A 10 -17.14 8.88 -0.22
CA ALA A 10 -16.38 9.45 -1.32
C ALA A 10 -16.85 8.81 -2.64
N ALA A 11 -17.47 9.61 -3.51
CA ALA A 11 -17.76 9.20 -4.87
C ALA A 11 -16.44 9.02 -5.64
N ALA A 12 -16.21 7.81 -6.16
CA ALA A 12 -15.07 7.54 -7.04
C ALA A 12 -15.30 8.26 -8.38
N ALA A 13 -14.46 9.23 -8.71
CA ALA A 13 -14.36 9.74 -10.07
C ALA A 13 -13.86 8.60 -10.98
N ALA A 14 -14.58 8.34 -12.06
CA ALA A 14 -14.20 7.35 -13.07
C ALA A 14 -12.86 7.75 -13.72
N GLY A 15 -11.85 6.88 -13.64
CA GLY A 15 -10.63 7.01 -14.45
C GLY A 15 -9.40 6.27 -13.93
N VAL A 16 -9.15 6.23 -12.62
CA VAL A 16 -7.94 5.61 -12.04
C VAL A 16 -8.32 4.86 -10.76
N PRO A 17 -7.98 3.56 -10.61
CA PRO A 17 -8.24 2.85 -9.36
C PRO A 17 -7.46 3.48 -8.19
N PRO A 18 -8.00 3.48 -6.97
CA PRO A 18 -7.28 4.02 -5.82
C PRO A 18 -5.98 3.24 -5.58
N VAL A 19 -4.92 3.97 -5.23
CA VAL A 19 -3.61 3.37 -4.88
C VAL A 19 -3.73 2.61 -3.56
N GLY A 20 -3.12 1.42 -3.48
CA GLY A 20 -3.12 0.58 -2.27
C GLY A 20 -4.07 -0.61 -2.33
N ARG A 21 -4.49 -1.05 -3.52
CA ARG A 21 -5.27 -2.28 -3.72
C ARG A 21 -4.53 -3.26 -4.63
N ALA A 22 -4.83 -4.55 -4.46
CA ALA A 22 -4.41 -5.57 -5.40
C ALA A 22 -5.12 -5.42 -6.76
N PRO A 23 -4.52 -5.89 -7.86
CA PRO A 23 -5.21 -6.08 -9.12
C PRO A 23 -6.44 -6.99 -8.98
N ALA A 24 -7.36 -6.92 -9.94
CA ALA A 24 -8.48 -7.84 -10.00
C ALA A 24 -7.98 -9.30 -10.16
N PRO A 25 -8.73 -10.31 -9.67
CA PRO A 25 -8.34 -11.71 -9.87
C PRO A 25 -8.07 -12.02 -11.35
N GLY A 26 -6.93 -12.65 -11.63
CA GLY A 26 -6.51 -12.99 -12.98
C GLY A 26 -5.83 -11.87 -13.77
N THR A 27 -5.64 -10.67 -13.19
CA THR A 27 -4.87 -9.58 -13.83
C THR A 27 -3.52 -9.34 -13.13
N GLY A 28 -2.55 -8.82 -13.89
CA GLY A 28 -1.23 -8.47 -13.39
C GLY A 28 -1.17 -7.08 -12.73
N TRP A 29 -0.06 -6.77 -12.07
CA TRP A 29 0.18 -5.47 -11.42
C TRP A 29 0.28 -4.30 -12.41
N GLU A 30 0.58 -4.60 -13.66
CA GLU A 30 0.55 -3.67 -14.79
C GLU A 30 -0.85 -3.08 -14.99
N SER A 31 -1.91 -3.85 -14.68
CA SER A 31 -3.30 -3.40 -14.79
C SER A 31 -3.68 -2.32 -13.77
N VAL A 32 -2.88 -2.17 -12.70
CA VAL A 32 -3.02 -1.10 -11.70
C VAL A 32 -1.86 -0.10 -11.79
N GLY A 33 -1.13 -0.10 -12.91
CA GLY A 33 -0.13 0.91 -13.22
C GLY A 33 1.21 0.72 -12.52
N LEU A 34 1.66 -0.50 -12.23
CA LEU A 34 3.02 -0.74 -11.73
C LEU A 34 4.08 -0.19 -12.72
N LEU A 35 4.80 0.84 -12.30
CA LEU A 35 5.87 1.48 -13.06
C LEU A 35 7.23 0.88 -12.72
N GLU A 36 7.47 0.64 -11.42
CA GLU A 36 8.72 0.07 -10.93
C GLU A 36 8.45 -0.91 -9.79
N GLY A 37 9.02 -2.11 -9.91
CA GLY A 37 8.86 -3.18 -8.95
C GLY A 37 9.85 -3.09 -7.78
N TYR A 38 9.58 -3.87 -6.73
CA TYR A 38 10.50 -4.00 -5.61
C TYR A 38 11.82 -4.64 -6.04
N ASP A 39 12.92 -3.98 -5.71
CA ASP A 39 14.29 -4.47 -5.91
C ASP A 39 15.01 -4.44 -4.56
N ALA A 40 15.24 -5.63 -4.00
CA ALA A 40 15.76 -5.78 -2.66
C ALA A 40 17.21 -5.30 -2.58
N PRO A 41 17.52 -4.32 -1.71
CA PRO A 41 18.91 -3.92 -1.55
C PRO A 41 19.69 -5.04 -0.85
N GLU A 42 20.84 -5.43 -1.40
CA GLU A 42 21.71 -6.49 -0.86
C GLU A 42 22.06 -6.22 0.63
N GLN A 43 22.24 -4.95 0.97
CA GLN A 43 22.43 -4.46 2.33
C GLN A 43 21.53 -3.23 2.52
N ARG A 44 21.02 -2.95 3.72
CA ARG A 44 20.05 -1.86 3.95
C ARG A 44 20.49 -0.49 3.40
N TRP A 45 21.80 -0.23 3.33
CA TRP A 45 22.41 1.01 2.84
C TRP A 45 22.85 0.97 1.37
N LYS A 46 22.80 -0.19 0.70
CA LYS A 46 23.10 -0.32 -0.73
C LYS A 46 21.94 0.18 -1.61
N PRO A 47 22.17 0.44 -2.91
CA PRO A 47 21.10 0.77 -3.85
C PRO A 47 20.04 -0.34 -3.96
N GLY A 48 18.86 0.02 -4.46
CA GLY A 48 17.71 -0.86 -4.64
C GLY A 48 16.40 -0.07 -4.51
N HIS A 49 15.32 -0.63 -5.04
CA HIS A 49 13.99 -0.05 -4.98
C HIS A 49 13.18 -0.63 -3.82
N ARG A 50 13.10 0.15 -2.73
CA ARG A 50 12.62 -0.28 -1.39
C ARG A 50 11.09 -0.34 -1.24
N GLY A 51 10.40 -0.42 -2.36
CA GLY A 51 8.95 -0.40 -2.46
C GLY A 51 8.53 -0.69 -3.90
N VAL A 52 7.35 -0.24 -4.27
CA VAL A 52 6.87 -0.23 -5.65
C VAL A 52 6.36 1.16 -5.99
N ASP A 53 6.43 1.50 -7.28
CA ASP A 53 5.86 2.75 -7.78
C ASP A 53 4.63 2.45 -8.63
N LEU A 54 3.52 3.07 -8.27
CA LEU A 54 2.24 2.91 -8.93
C LEU A 54 1.84 4.21 -9.61
N ALA A 55 1.54 4.15 -10.91
CA ALA A 55 1.08 5.28 -11.71
C ALA A 55 -0.20 5.85 -11.10
N ALA A 56 -0.12 7.10 -10.65
CA ALA A 56 -1.20 7.79 -9.97
C ALA A 56 -0.94 9.30 -10.08
N PRO A 57 -1.68 10.01 -10.95
CA PRO A 57 -1.57 11.47 -11.02
C PRO A 57 -1.91 12.13 -9.68
N THR A 58 -1.34 13.31 -9.42
CA THR A 58 -1.73 14.18 -8.30
C THR A 58 -3.26 14.28 -8.17
N GLY A 59 -3.77 14.16 -6.94
CA GLY A 59 -5.20 14.15 -6.63
C GLY A 59 -5.85 12.76 -6.68
N THR A 60 -5.17 11.72 -7.18
CA THR A 60 -5.67 10.35 -7.12
C THR A 60 -5.90 9.92 -5.67
N ALA A 61 -7.01 9.24 -5.39
CA ALA A 61 -7.30 8.75 -4.05
C ALA A 61 -6.30 7.67 -3.62
N VAL A 62 -5.82 7.76 -2.39
CA VAL A 62 -4.93 6.78 -1.76
C VAL A 62 -5.68 6.11 -0.61
N VAL A 63 -5.67 4.78 -0.60
CA VAL A 63 -6.31 3.98 0.44
C VAL A 63 -5.30 3.19 1.26
N ALA A 64 -5.64 2.86 2.49
CA ALA A 64 -4.84 1.99 3.35
C ALA A 64 -4.73 0.59 2.73
N PRO A 65 -3.51 0.06 2.48
CA PRO A 65 -3.35 -1.28 1.91
C PRO A 65 -3.83 -2.41 2.82
N ALA A 66 -3.73 -2.22 4.13
CA ALA A 66 -4.17 -3.17 5.15
C ALA A 66 -4.75 -2.43 6.35
N GLU A 67 -5.45 -3.16 7.21
CA GLU A 67 -5.88 -2.65 8.51
C GLU A 67 -4.66 -2.34 9.40
N GLY A 68 -4.72 -1.26 10.16
CA GLY A 68 -3.63 -0.88 11.04
C GLY A 68 -3.86 0.44 11.76
N THR A 69 -2.80 0.93 12.41
CA THR A 69 -2.78 2.23 13.10
C THR A 69 -1.82 3.18 12.40
N VAL A 70 -2.25 4.40 12.11
CA VAL A 70 -1.41 5.44 11.52
C VAL A 70 -0.32 5.83 12.51
N SER A 71 0.94 5.52 12.19
CA SER A 71 2.10 5.82 13.04
C SER A 71 2.85 7.07 12.64
N PHE A 72 2.62 7.60 11.44
CA PHE A 72 3.24 8.83 10.97
C PHE A 72 2.40 9.53 9.92
N VAL A 73 2.30 10.85 10.06
CA VAL A 73 1.83 11.79 9.05
C VAL A 73 2.75 13.01 9.11
N GLY A 74 3.35 13.38 7.99
CA GLY A 74 4.26 14.52 7.94
C GLY A 74 5.17 14.48 6.72
N THR A 75 6.21 15.29 6.72
CA THR A 75 7.10 15.44 5.56
C THR A 75 8.43 14.71 5.77
N VAL A 76 8.79 13.81 4.85
CA VAL A 76 10.09 13.11 4.83
C VAL A 76 10.83 13.46 3.53
N ALA A 77 12.03 14.05 3.68
CA ALA A 77 12.84 14.50 2.54
C ALA A 77 12.06 15.38 1.55
N GLY A 78 11.22 16.29 2.08
CA GLY A 78 10.41 17.21 1.28
C GLY A 78 9.15 16.62 0.66
N ARG A 79 8.77 15.38 1.02
CA ARG A 79 7.59 14.68 0.47
C ARG A 79 6.59 14.41 1.60
N PRO A 80 5.29 14.69 1.41
CA PRO A 80 4.29 14.32 2.40
C PRO A 80 4.14 12.79 2.42
N THR A 81 4.15 12.21 3.61
CA THR A 81 4.31 10.77 3.83
C THR A 81 3.33 10.31 4.90
N VAL A 82 2.68 9.17 4.64
CA VAL A 82 1.83 8.48 5.61
C VAL A 82 2.40 7.09 5.88
N SER A 83 2.55 6.73 7.16
CA SER A 83 2.90 5.36 7.55
C SER A 83 1.84 4.74 8.47
N ILE A 84 1.63 3.44 8.29
CA ILE A 84 0.66 2.64 9.04
C ILE A 84 1.38 1.39 9.57
N GLU A 85 1.27 1.12 10.87
CA GLU A 85 1.65 -0.16 11.46
C GLU A 85 0.52 -1.17 11.24
N VAL A 86 0.80 -2.29 10.57
CA VAL A 86 -0.19 -3.26 10.07
C VAL A 86 -0.11 -4.61 10.81
N GLY A 87 0.32 -4.57 12.07
CA GLY A 87 0.48 -5.74 12.95
C GLY A 87 1.73 -6.57 12.63
N GLY A 88 2.10 -7.48 13.54
CA GLY A 88 3.23 -8.43 13.32
C GLY A 88 4.61 -7.77 13.16
N GLY A 89 4.75 -6.50 13.54
CA GLY A 89 5.96 -5.69 13.33
C GLY A 89 6.13 -5.20 11.89
N TRP A 90 5.05 -5.11 11.12
CA TRP A 90 5.07 -4.61 9.74
C TRP A 90 4.60 -3.17 9.69
N ARG A 91 5.27 -2.37 8.87
CA ARG A 91 4.96 -0.96 8.63
C ARG A 91 4.90 -0.70 7.13
N THR A 92 3.74 -0.25 6.66
CA THR A 92 3.58 0.24 5.28
C THR A 92 3.74 1.76 5.25
N THR A 93 4.31 2.30 4.17
CA THR A 93 4.49 3.74 3.98
C THR A 93 4.14 4.14 2.56
N LEU A 94 3.42 5.25 2.40
CA LEU A 94 3.01 5.78 1.10
C LEU A 94 3.45 7.24 0.97
N GLU A 95 4.07 7.60 -0.16
CA GLU A 95 4.52 8.96 -0.47
C GLU A 95 4.56 9.20 -2.00
N PRO A 96 4.34 10.43 -2.49
CA PRO A 96 3.85 11.59 -1.77
C PRO A 96 2.32 11.50 -1.56
N VAL A 97 1.85 11.63 -0.32
CA VAL A 97 0.42 11.55 0.05
C VAL A 97 0.04 12.69 0.98
N GLU A 98 -0.86 13.56 0.53
CA GLU A 98 -1.53 14.54 1.38
C GLU A 98 -2.59 13.83 2.22
N ALA A 99 -2.38 13.76 3.53
CA ALA A 99 -3.17 12.92 4.42
C ALA A 99 -4.50 13.57 4.80
N ILE A 100 -5.55 12.75 4.92
CA ILE A 100 -6.83 13.10 5.57
C ILE A 100 -7.03 12.37 6.90
N VAL A 101 -6.02 11.61 7.33
CA VAL A 101 -5.95 10.88 8.61
C VAL A 101 -4.88 11.49 9.51
N ALA A 102 -4.96 11.22 10.81
CA ALA A 102 -4.00 11.68 11.81
C ALA A 102 -3.25 10.50 12.46
N VAL A 103 -2.11 10.81 13.08
CA VAL A 103 -1.37 9.83 13.90
C VAL A 103 -2.26 9.32 15.02
N GLY A 104 -2.32 8.01 15.20
CA GLY A 104 -3.17 7.32 16.17
C GLY A 104 -4.49 6.80 15.61
N ASP A 105 -4.90 7.24 14.41
CA ASP A 105 -6.11 6.73 13.77
C ASP A 105 -5.98 5.25 13.43
N THR A 106 -7.04 4.49 13.70
CA THR A 106 -7.20 3.13 13.17
C THR A 106 -7.84 3.20 11.79
N VAL A 107 -7.26 2.51 10.81
CA VAL A 107 -7.75 2.46 9.43
C VAL A 107 -8.04 1.02 9.03
N ARG A 108 -9.09 0.81 8.23
CA ARG A 108 -9.37 -0.49 7.61
C ARG A 108 -8.71 -0.60 6.24
N ALA A 109 -8.45 -1.83 5.78
CA ALA A 109 -8.02 -2.07 4.40
C ALA A 109 -9.01 -1.43 3.40
N GLY A 110 -8.50 -0.66 2.45
CA GLY A 110 -9.30 0.06 1.47
C GLY A 110 -9.94 1.37 1.96
N GLN A 111 -9.75 1.77 3.21
CA GLN A 111 -10.19 3.07 3.73
C GLN A 111 -9.33 4.19 3.11
N ALA A 112 -9.96 5.29 2.68
CA ALA A 112 -9.24 6.46 2.18
C ALA A 112 -8.37 7.08 3.28
N ILE A 113 -7.11 7.36 2.96
CA ILE A 113 -6.13 7.97 3.88
C ILE A 113 -5.58 9.29 3.36
N GLY A 114 -5.82 9.61 2.09
CA GLY A 114 -5.36 10.85 1.49
C GLY A 114 -5.48 10.87 -0.02
N THR A 115 -4.78 11.81 -0.63
CA THR A 115 -4.64 11.92 -2.08
C THR A 115 -3.18 12.06 -2.48
N VAL A 116 -2.83 11.62 -3.68
CA VAL A 116 -1.47 11.80 -4.22
C VAL A 116 -1.12 13.28 -4.26
N ALA A 117 0.02 13.64 -3.69
CA ALA A 117 0.55 15.00 -3.74
C ALA A 117 1.62 15.14 -4.83
N ALA A 118 2.03 16.37 -5.12
CA ALA A 118 3.16 16.62 -6.01
C ALA A 118 4.50 16.38 -5.28
N GLY A 119 5.57 16.14 -6.05
CA GLY A 119 6.93 16.00 -5.54
C GLY A 119 7.45 14.56 -5.54
N GLY A 120 8.64 14.38 -4.96
CA GLY A 120 9.38 13.12 -4.96
C GLY A 120 9.94 12.72 -6.32
N HIS A 121 10.39 11.46 -6.45
CA HIS A 121 11.11 11.00 -7.64
C HIS A 121 10.18 10.84 -8.86
N CYS A 122 8.88 10.70 -8.62
CA CYS A 122 7.87 10.60 -9.67
C CYS A 122 7.24 11.93 -10.10
N SER A 123 7.61 13.06 -9.49
CA SER A 123 7.10 14.40 -9.84
C SER A 123 5.57 14.48 -10.05
N GLY A 124 4.80 13.84 -9.18
CA GLY A 124 3.32 13.84 -9.23
C GLY A 124 2.67 12.85 -10.21
N ARG A 125 3.43 11.90 -10.77
CA ARG A 125 2.90 10.85 -11.66
C ARG A 125 2.71 9.50 -10.99
N CYS A 126 3.24 9.31 -9.78
CA CYS A 126 3.19 8.04 -9.09
C CYS A 126 3.12 8.24 -7.57
N VAL A 127 2.71 7.17 -6.88
CA VAL A 127 2.95 6.97 -5.46
C VAL A 127 3.98 5.87 -5.30
N HIS A 128 4.98 6.13 -4.46
CA HIS A 128 5.84 5.13 -3.87
C HIS A 128 5.14 4.47 -2.69
N TRP A 129 5.05 3.15 -2.74
CA TRP A 129 4.52 2.32 -1.66
C TRP A 129 5.64 1.42 -1.13
N GLY A 130 6.08 1.65 0.09
CA GLY A 130 7.12 0.88 0.77
C GLY A 130 6.57 -0.01 1.88
N LEU A 131 7.33 -1.06 2.21
CA LEU A 131 7.03 -1.96 3.31
C LEU A 131 8.29 -2.34 4.09
N ARG A 132 8.19 -2.30 5.42
CA ARG A 132 9.22 -2.78 6.32
C ARG A 132 8.64 -3.81 7.29
N ALA A 133 9.47 -4.76 7.70
CA ALA A 133 9.14 -5.76 8.71
C ALA A 133 10.25 -5.83 9.76
N GLY A 134 9.86 -6.02 11.02
CA GLY A 134 10.75 -6.04 12.18
C GLY A 134 10.93 -4.66 12.80
N HIS A 135 11.81 -4.57 13.79
CA HIS A 135 12.05 -3.34 14.56
C HIS A 135 13.55 -3.10 14.76
N GLY A 136 13.92 -1.83 14.95
CA GLY A 136 15.27 -1.44 15.30
C GLY A 136 16.31 -1.91 14.28
N ARG A 137 17.26 -2.74 14.71
CA ARG A 137 18.36 -3.24 13.87
C ARG A 137 17.95 -4.38 12.94
N ASP A 138 16.86 -5.07 13.25
CA ASP A 138 16.35 -6.21 12.47
C ASP A 138 15.34 -5.80 11.40
N GLU A 139 15.02 -4.51 11.33
CA GLU A 139 14.12 -3.95 10.33
C GLU A 139 14.65 -4.20 8.90
N ARG A 140 13.80 -4.78 8.05
CA ARG A 140 14.13 -5.12 6.66
C ARG A 140 13.03 -4.63 5.72
N TYR A 141 13.44 -4.14 4.55
CA TYR A 141 12.52 -3.88 3.46
C TYR A 141 11.94 -5.19 2.92
N ARG A 142 10.68 -5.14 2.52
CA ARG A 142 9.94 -6.25 1.92
C ARG A 142 9.16 -5.74 0.72
N ASP A 143 8.79 -6.67 -0.16
CA ASP A 143 7.90 -6.35 -1.26
C ASP A 143 6.51 -5.96 -0.70
N PRO A 144 6.06 -4.70 -0.86
CA PRO A 144 4.81 -4.20 -0.32
C PRO A 144 3.58 -4.93 -0.86
N ARG A 145 3.66 -5.47 -2.08
CA ARG A 145 2.57 -6.20 -2.74
C ARG A 145 2.11 -7.41 -1.91
N THR A 146 3.00 -7.96 -1.09
CA THR A 146 2.70 -9.08 -0.19
C THR A 146 1.65 -8.77 0.89
N LEU A 147 1.34 -7.49 1.15
CA LEU A 147 0.27 -7.08 2.07
C LEU A 147 -1.14 -7.29 1.52
N VAL A 148 -1.30 -7.23 0.19
CA VAL A 148 -2.63 -7.24 -0.46
C VAL A 148 -2.83 -8.42 -1.40
N GLN A 149 -1.76 -9.15 -1.73
CA GLN A 149 -1.88 -10.41 -2.44
C GLN A 149 -2.55 -11.43 -1.54
N ASP A 150 -3.62 -12.04 -2.05
CA ASP A 150 -4.30 -13.13 -1.34
C ASP A 150 -3.31 -14.29 -1.15
N ARG A 151 -2.94 -14.51 0.10
CA ARG A 151 -2.00 -15.56 0.53
C ARG A 151 -2.69 -16.84 0.94
N ARG A 152 -4.00 -16.98 0.70
CA ARG A 152 -4.66 -18.27 0.88
C ARG A 152 -3.83 -19.32 0.14
N PRO A 153 -3.34 -20.36 0.81
CA PRO A 153 -2.65 -21.44 0.12
C PRO A 153 -3.62 -21.91 -0.97
N SER A 154 -3.15 -21.95 -2.21
CA SER A 154 -3.83 -22.70 -3.25
C SER A 154 -3.85 -24.14 -2.78
N VAL A 155 -4.94 -24.53 -2.12
CA VAL A 155 -5.25 -25.93 -1.88
C VAL A 155 -5.60 -26.47 -3.26
N LEU A 156 -4.58 -26.92 -3.99
CA LEU A 156 -4.73 -27.88 -5.08
C LEU A 156 -5.30 -29.13 -4.40
N TRP A 157 -6.63 -29.22 -4.32
CA TRP A 157 -7.27 -30.50 -4.15
C TRP A 157 -6.88 -31.31 -5.38
N ILE A 158 -5.96 -32.26 -5.19
CA ILE A 158 -5.89 -33.39 -6.10
C ILE A 158 -7.15 -34.18 -5.79
N ASP A 159 -8.11 -34.14 -6.70
CA ASP A 159 -9.34 -34.90 -6.62
C ASP A 159 -8.96 -36.38 -6.41
N ALA A 160 -9.09 -36.87 -5.18
CA ALA A 160 -8.90 -38.29 -4.86
C ALA A 160 -9.95 -39.21 -5.51
N ASN A 161 -10.80 -38.67 -6.39
CA ASN A 161 -11.89 -39.35 -7.09
C ASN A 161 -11.64 -39.55 -8.59
N THR A 162 -10.41 -39.39 -9.09
CA THR A 162 -10.09 -39.85 -10.46
C THR A 162 -9.70 -41.33 -10.41
N PRO A 163 -10.57 -42.28 -10.86
CA PRO A 163 -10.17 -43.67 -10.95
C PRO A 163 -9.05 -43.84 -11.99
N PRO A 164 -8.09 -44.75 -11.77
CA PRO A 164 -7.04 -45.02 -12.75
C PRO A 164 -7.65 -45.56 -14.05
N ARG A 165 -7.08 -45.13 -15.19
CA ARG A 165 -7.35 -45.70 -16.52
C ARG A 165 -6.59 -47.01 -16.74
#